data_AF-A0A924ML18-F1
#
_entry.id   AF-A0A924ML18-F1
#
_cell.length_a   1.000
_cell.length_b   1.000
_cell.length_c   1.000
_cell.angle_alpha   90.00
_cell.angle_beta   90.00
_cell.angle_gamma   90.00
#
_symmetry.space_group_name_H-M   'P 1'
#
loop_
_entity.id
_entity.type
_entity.pdbx_description
1 polymer ?
#
loop_
_entity_poly.entity_id
_entity_poly.type
_entity_poly.pdbx_seq_one_letter_code
_entity_poly.pdbx_strand_id
1 'polypeptide(L)'
;DFEAQARTMISRLVVPYVKAAVMDRRLFQYKTHPARRLLNSLSEAVEGNKGEGPQEKELLHKAEETVDRLVADFNEDIAIFETLEQELRSFLEQHNRRIELAERRATESQRGQERLEQARTLAATELSRRIEDRALPAALNDFLSRSWSHHLSMIALREGPDSAAWNAALGVADSLLDLLPREGRPTANASSALQNLREPIESVLASSGITGESAGETIRSIAASIESIKHPLPAQSDKPKVVSATTADVKPALSIVSDKERLVYDDEDLPLLRDLKIGVWLDLAGEDQKLHPAKLSWVSPISSRLMFVNRRGVRILVASIEELAAMKKLGNLVLREQEHVFDQAMHRVMGRLQNDVA
;
A
#
# COMPACT_ATOMS: atom_id res chain seq x y z
N ASP A 1 7.58 -5.48 25.22
CA ASP A 1 8.25 -6.69 25.75
C ASP A 1 9.51 -7.01 24.97
N PHE A 2 10.63 -7.16 25.66
CA PHE A 2 11.84 -7.72 25.05
C PHE A 2 11.69 -9.23 24.89
N GLU A 3 12.08 -9.78 23.74
CA GLU A 3 12.18 -11.23 23.54
C GLU A 3 13.29 -11.83 24.42
N ALA A 4 13.31 -13.16 24.59
CA ALA A 4 14.24 -13.83 25.51
C ALA A 4 15.72 -13.50 25.23
N GLN A 5 16.12 -13.46 23.96
CA GLN A 5 17.49 -13.13 23.55
C GLN A 5 17.85 -11.67 23.87
N ALA A 6 16.93 -10.75 23.61
CA ALA A 6 17.05 -9.33 23.96
C ALA A 6 17.23 -9.11 25.46
N ARG A 7 16.45 -9.81 26.30
CA ARG A 7 16.56 -9.74 27.76
C ARG A 7 17.92 -10.20 28.26
N THR A 8 18.42 -11.32 27.73
CA THR A 8 19.74 -11.84 28.08
C THR A 8 20.84 -10.85 27.74
N MET A 9 20.79 -10.25 26.54
CA MET A 9 21.75 -9.23 26.12
C MET A 9 21.73 -8.01 27.05
N ILE A 10 20.55 -7.45 27.33
CA ILE A 10 20.41 -6.28 28.22
C ILE A 10 20.86 -6.59 29.65
N SER A 11 20.63 -7.80 30.14
CA SER A 11 21.03 -8.19 31.50
C SER A 11 22.55 -8.13 31.74
N ARG A 12 23.35 -8.37 30.69
CA ARG A 12 24.82 -8.32 30.75
C ARG A 12 25.34 -6.90 30.95
N LEU A 13 24.54 -5.88 30.61
CA LEU A 13 24.88 -4.47 30.78
C LEU A 13 24.79 -4.00 32.24
N VAL A 14 24.16 -4.77 33.14
CA VAL A 14 23.96 -4.36 34.53
C VAL A 14 25.28 -4.00 35.21
N VAL A 15 26.32 -4.84 35.06
CA VAL A 15 27.61 -4.60 35.73
C VAL A 15 28.33 -3.34 35.21
N PRO A 16 28.54 -3.17 33.88
CA PRO A 16 29.10 -1.93 33.34
C PRO A 16 28.33 -0.66 33.74
N TYR A 17 26.99 -0.71 33.73
CA TYR A 17 26.17 0.46 34.06
C TYR A 17 26.17 0.77 35.55
N VAL A 18 26.20 -0.23 36.44
CA VAL A 18 26.33 -0.01 37.89
C VAL A 18 27.69 0.62 38.19
N LYS A 19 28.77 0.12 37.58
CA LYS A 19 30.10 0.74 37.73
C LYS A 19 30.10 2.18 37.23
N ALA A 20 29.58 2.45 36.03
CA ALA A 20 29.47 3.80 35.47
C ALA A 20 28.63 4.73 36.37
N ALA A 21 27.54 4.24 36.96
CA ALA A 21 26.70 4.99 37.88
C ALA A 21 27.39 5.37 39.19
N VAL A 22 28.30 4.53 39.69
CA VAL A 22 29.13 4.84 40.87
C VAL A 22 30.18 5.88 40.52
N MET A 23 30.77 5.81 39.33
CA MET A 23 31.82 6.70 38.88
C MET A 23 31.32 8.09 38.48
N ASP A 24 30.21 8.17 37.75
CA ASP A 24 29.63 9.44 37.29
C ASP A 24 28.14 9.54 37.63
N ARG A 25 27.84 10.34 38.66
CA ARG A 25 26.46 10.65 39.09
C ARG A 25 25.67 11.42 38.04
N ARG A 26 26.32 12.05 37.06
CA ARG A 26 25.66 12.74 35.94
C ARG A 26 24.82 11.78 35.10
N LEU A 27 25.13 10.48 35.15
CA LEU A 27 24.30 9.42 34.57
C LEU A 27 22.84 9.54 35.01
N PHE A 28 22.55 9.95 36.26
CA PHE A 28 21.17 10.09 36.73
C PHE A 28 20.56 11.47 36.46
N GLN A 29 21.38 12.49 36.24
CA GLN A 29 20.93 13.88 36.15
C GLN A 29 20.66 14.31 34.70
N TYR A 30 21.53 13.92 33.75
CA TYR A 30 21.48 14.41 32.38
C TYR A 30 21.01 13.35 31.41
N LYS A 31 19.97 13.63 30.62
CA LYS A 31 19.50 12.72 29.57
C LYS A 31 20.53 12.51 28.45
N THR A 32 21.47 13.44 28.31
CA THR A 32 22.53 13.44 27.29
C THR A 32 23.75 12.58 27.66
N HIS A 33 23.77 11.96 28.84
CA HIS A 33 24.90 11.13 29.28
C HIS A 33 25.16 9.97 28.28
N PRO A 34 26.43 9.68 27.91
CA PRO A 34 26.76 8.66 26.91
C PRO A 34 26.16 7.29 27.21
N ALA A 35 26.24 6.83 28.47
CA ALA A 35 25.62 5.56 28.86
C ALA A 35 24.08 5.55 28.69
N ARG A 36 23.39 6.66 28.98
CA ARG A 36 21.94 6.73 28.75
C ARG A 36 21.60 6.67 27.27
N ARG A 37 22.33 7.42 26.45
CA ARG A 37 22.16 7.43 24.99
C ARG A 37 22.41 6.04 24.41
N LEU A 38 23.50 5.37 24.82
CA LEU A 38 23.80 4.01 24.38
C LEU A 38 22.68 3.04 24.73
N LEU A 39 22.17 3.06 25.98
CA LEU A 39 21.06 2.19 26.38
C LEU A 39 19.80 2.46 25.57
N ASN A 40 19.49 3.72 25.28
CA ASN A 40 18.35 4.08 24.43
C ASN A 40 18.53 3.57 23.00
N SER A 41 19.71 3.71 22.40
CA SER A 41 20.00 3.18 21.05
C SER A 41 19.97 1.65 21.00
N LEU A 42 20.50 0.97 22.02
CA LEU A 42 20.39 -0.49 22.13
C LEU A 42 18.93 -0.93 22.31
N SER A 43 18.17 -0.18 23.10
CA SER A 43 16.73 -0.45 23.26
C SER A 43 16.00 -0.28 21.93
N GLU A 44 16.25 0.80 21.19
CA GLU A 44 15.68 1.04 19.86
C GLU A 44 16.01 -0.10 18.88
N ALA A 45 17.24 -0.60 18.87
CA ALA A 45 17.68 -1.68 17.99
C ALA A 45 16.97 -3.02 18.25
N VAL A 46 16.59 -3.26 19.51
CA VAL A 46 16.14 -4.58 19.99
C VAL A 46 14.64 -4.61 20.28
N GLU A 47 14.01 -3.47 20.57
CA GLU A 47 12.61 -3.41 21.00
C GLU A 47 11.65 -3.91 19.92
N GLY A 48 11.04 -5.07 20.15
CA GLY A 48 10.11 -5.74 19.23
C GLY A 48 10.73 -6.16 17.90
N ASN A 49 12.06 -6.23 17.84
CA ASN A 49 12.78 -6.88 16.75
C ASN A 49 12.83 -8.38 17.05
N LYS A 50 12.14 -9.19 16.21
CA LYS A 50 12.02 -10.64 16.38
C LYS A 50 13.13 -11.44 15.68
N GLY A 51 14.00 -10.75 14.93
CA GLY A 51 15.06 -11.42 14.16
C GLY A 51 14.53 -12.36 13.07
N GLU A 52 13.33 -12.13 12.52
CA GLU A 52 12.75 -13.00 11.49
C GLU A 52 13.39 -12.70 10.11
N GLY A 53 13.64 -11.42 9.83
CA GLY A 53 14.26 -10.95 8.59
C GLY A 53 15.79 -10.83 8.62
N PRO A 54 16.48 -10.81 7.46
CA PRO A 54 17.93 -10.58 7.40
C PRO A 54 18.37 -9.24 8.01
N GLN A 55 17.64 -8.16 7.74
CA GLN A 55 17.93 -6.82 8.28
C GLN A 55 17.73 -6.76 9.81
N GLU A 56 16.68 -7.41 10.28
CA GLU A 56 16.37 -7.55 11.71
C GLU A 56 17.47 -8.30 12.45
N LYS A 57 17.95 -9.42 11.88
CA LYS A 57 19.11 -10.17 12.38
C LYS A 57 20.40 -9.35 12.35
N GLU A 58 20.64 -8.59 11.29
CA GLU A 58 21.80 -7.70 11.17
C GLU A 58 21.81 -6.66 12.29
N LEU A 59 20.65 -6.07 12.58
CA LEU A 59 20.47 -5.10 13.66
C LEU A 59 20.67 -5.74 15.06
N LEU A 60 20.11 -6.93 15.30
CA LEU A 60 20.32 -7.65 16.56
C LEU A 60 21.79 -8.03 16.75
N HIS A 61 22.46 -8.51 15.69
CA HIS A 61 23.88 -8.84 15.74
C HIS A 61 24.74 -7.61 16.05
N LYS A 62 24.42 -6.44 15.45
CA LYS A 62 25.15 -5.21 15.75
C LYS A 62 24.96 -4.76 17.21
N ALA A 63 23.75 -4.90 17.74
CA ALA A 63 23.48 -4.65 19.15
C ALA A 63 24.28 -5.60 20.06
N GLU A 64 24.32 -6.90 19.72
CA GLU A 64 25.07 -7.92 20.46
C GLU A 64 26.57 -7.60 20.49
N GLU A 65 27.16 -7.31 19.33
CA GLU A 65 28.57 -6.91 19.20
C GLU A 65 28.89 -5.68 20.07
N THR A 66 27.98 -4.71 20.13
CA THR A 66 28.13 -3.49 20.94
C THR A 66 28.12 -3.82 22.43
N VAL A 67 27.23 -4.71 22.88
CA VAL A 67 27.19 -5.18 24.28
C VAL A 67 28.43 -5.99 24.63
N ASP A 68 28.87 -6.89 23.75
CA ASP A 68 30.05 -7.71 23.96
C ASP A 68 31.32 -6.86 24.15
N ARG A 69 31.53 -5.88 23.27
CA ARG A 69 32.64 -4.93 23.38
C ARG A 69 32.58 -4.11 24.66
N LEU A 70 31.41 -3.62 25.05
CA LEU A 70 31.27 -2.87 26.30
C LEU A 70 31.62 -3.75 27.51
N VAL A 71 31.18 -5.00 27.55
CA VAL A 71 31.46 -5.90 28.68
C VAL A 71 32.93 -6.29 28.75
N ALA A 72 33.58 -6.51 27.60
CA ALA A 72 34.98 -6.94 27.52
C ALA A 72 35.96 -5.78 27.79
N ASP A 73 35.72 -4.62 27.20
CA ASP A 73 36.70 -3.53 27.13
C ASP A 73 36.45 -2.44 28.18
N PHE A 74 35.33 -2.46 28.90
CA PHE A 74 35.04 -1.45 29.92
C PHE A 74 35.99 -1.57 31.14
N ASN A 75 36.94 -0.65 31.19
CA ASN A 75 37.99 -0.53 32.20
C ASN A 75 37.86 0.76 33.01
N GLU A 76 36.63 1.16 33.36
CA GLU A 76 36.34 2.38 34.12
C GLU A 76 36.49 3.70 33.32
N ASP A 77 36.70 3.62 32.01
CA ASP A 77 36.64 4.78 31.12
C ASP A 77 35.23 5.00 30.52
N ILE A 78 34.69 6.21 30.65
CA ILE A 78 33.37 6.57 30.09
C ILE A 78 33.45 6.76 28.57
N ALA A 79 34.63 7.01 28.00
CA ALA A 79 34.83 7.25 26.57
C ALA A 79 34.39 6.06 25.69
N ILE A 80 34.42 4.83 26.23
CA ILE A 80 33.93 3.65 25.51
C ILE A 80 32.42 3.73 25.27
N PHE A 81 31.64 4.25 26.22
CA PHE A 81 30.19 4.41 26.02
C PHE A 81 29.89 5.41 24.91
N GLU A 82 30.65 6.50 24.83
CA GLU A 82 30.50 7.50 23.77
C GLU A 82 30.87 6.91 22.41
N THR A 83 31.97 6.17 22.32
CA THR A 83 32.43 5.53 21.09
C THR A 83 31.40 4.53 20.58
N LEU A 84 30.97 3.61 21.44
CA LEU A 84 29.98 2.59 21.08
C LEU A 84 28.62 3.20 20.72
N GLU A 85 28.21 4.28 21.40
CA GLU A 85 26.98 4.99 21.06
C GLU A 85 27.04 5.63 19.68
N GLN A 86 28.15 6.31 19.35
CA GLN A 86 28.33 6.94 18.05
C GLN A 86 28.34 5.90 16.93
N GLU A 87 29.03 4.78 17.12
CA GLU A 87 29.07 3.67 16.16
C GLU A 87 27.68 3.06 15.94
N LEU A 88 26.97 2.70 17.02
CA LEU A 88 25.65 2.10 16.95
C LEU A 88 24.63 3.08 16.33
N ARG A 89 24.72 4.37 16.68
CA ARG A 89 23.85 5.40 16.13
C ARG A 89 24.07 5.61 14.63
N SER A 90 25.33 5.66 14.18
CA SER A 90 25.66 5.72 12.75
C SER A 90 25.08 4.52 11.99
N PHE A 91 25.17 3.33 12.57
CA PHE A 91 24.55 2.13 12.00
C PHE A 91 23.02 2.24 11.94
N LEU A 92 22.36 2.66 13.03
CA LEU A 92 20.91 2.88 13.08
C LEU A 92 20.45 3.92 12.04
N GLU A 93 21.18 5.01 11.86
CA GLU A 93 20.86 6.03 10.86
C GLU A 93 20.94 5.48 9.43
N GLN A 94 21.94 4.66 9.12
CA GLN A 94 22.04 3.99 7.82
C GLN A 94 20.91 2.98 7.62
N HIS A 95 20.59 2.21 8.66
CA HIS A 95 19.50 1.24 8.64
C HIS A 95 18.14 1.93 8.42
N ASN A 96 17.85 3.00 9.16
CA ASN A 96 16.64 3.80 9.04
C ASN A 96 16.51 4.45 7.65
N ARG A 97 17.60 4.95 7.06
CA ARG A 97 17.57 5.47 5.67
C ARG A 97 17.18 4.40 4.65
N ARG A 98 17.63 3.15 4.82
CA ARG A 98 17.23 2.03 3.95
C ARG A 98 15.74 1.71 4.11
N ILE A 99 15.24 1.72 5.34
CA ILE A 99 13.81 1.54 5.64
C ILE A 99 12.99 2.66 4.98
N GLU A 100 13.36 3.93 5.17
CA GLU A 100 12.68 5.07 4.57
C GLU A 100 12.60 4.98 3.04
N LEU A 101 13.67 4.51 2.40
CA LEU A 101 13.68 4.30 0.95
C LEU A 101 12.69 3.20 0.53
N ALA A 102 12.62 2.10 1.29
CA ALA A 102 11.64 1.04 1.06
C ALA A 102 10.20 1.55 1.28
N GLU A 103 9.96 2.33 2.33
CA GLU A 103 8.66 2.97 2.61
C GLU A 103 8.22 3.89 1.47
N ARG A 104 9.14 4.73 0.95
CA ARG A 104 8.87 5.62 -0.18
C ARG A 104 8.47 4.83 -1.42
N ARG A 105 9.23 3.79 -1.77
CA ARG A 105 8.92 2.92 -2.93
C ARG A 105 7.57 2.22 -2.78
N ALA A 106 7.25 1.73 -1.59
CA ALA A 106 5.97 1.11 -1.30
C ALA A 106 4.81 2.11 -1.49
N THR A 107 4.98 3.33 -0.99
CA THR A 107 4.02 4.42 -1.11
C THR A 107 3.80 4.83 -2.56
N GLU A 108 4.87 5.02 -3.33
CA GLU A 108 4.80 5.38 -4.76
C GLU A 108 4.11 4.29 -5.59
N SER A 109 4.43 3.02 -5.34
CA SER A 109 3.79 1.88 -6.00
C SER A 109 2.27 1.85 -5.74
N GLN A 110 1.85 2.04 -4.48
CA GLN A 110 0.44 2.07 -4.13
C GLN A 110 -0.28 3.28 -4.75
N ARG A 111 0.33 4.47 -4.68
CA ARG A 111 -0.23 5.66 -5.31
C ARG A 111 -0.42 5.47 -6.81
N GLY A 112 0.52 4.81 -7.49
CA GLY A 112 0.41 4.47 -8.90
C GLY A 112 -0.76 3.51 -9.17
N GLN A 113 -0.88 2.47 -8.36
CA GLN A 113 -1.95 1.48 -8.47
C GLN A 113 -3.33 2.12 -8.29
N GLU A 114 -3.51 2.95 -7.26
CA GLU A 114 -4.80 3.60 -7.00
C GLU A 114 -5.19 4.60 -8.09
N ARG A 115 -4.23 5.35 -8.64
CA ARG A 115 -4.51 6.24 -9.78
C ARG A 115 -4.93 5.46 -11.02
N LEU A 116 -4.31 4.31 -11.27
CA LEU A 116 -4.69 3.42 -12.38
C LEU A 116 -6.09 2.86 -12.17
N GLU A 117 -6.41 2.39 -10.96
CA GLU A 117 -7.73 1.85 -10.64
C GLU A 117 -8.82 2.92 -10.76
N GLN A 118 -8.57 4.13 -10.24
CA GLN A 118 -9.47 5.27 -10.42
C GLN A 118 -9.68 5.60 -11.91
N ALA A 119 -8.61 5.64 -12.71
CA ALA A 119 -8.72 5.92 -14.14
C ALA A 119 -9.54 4.85 -14.87
N ARG A 120 -9.41 3.57 -14.49
CA ARG A 120 -10.23 2.47 -15.01
C ARG A 120 -11.70 2.62 -14.61
N THR A 121 -12.00 2.94 -13.35
CA THR A 121 -13.38 3.16 -12.88
C THR A 121 -14.04 4.34 -13.59
N LEU A 122 -13.32 5.44 -13.78
CA LEU A 122 -13.81 6.61 -14.51
C LEU A 122 -14.13 6.25 -15.97
N ALA A 123 -13.20 5.57 -16.67
CA ALA A 123 -13.41 5.12 -18.04
C ALA A 123 -14.60 4.16 -18.18
N ALA A 124 -14.73 3.19 -17.27
CA ALA A 124 -15.84 2.26 -17.27
C ALA A 124 -17.18 2.96 -17.03
N THR A 125 -17.25 3.86 -16.04
CA THR A 125 -18.48 4.60 -15.71
C THR A 125 -18.94 5.46 -16.88
N GLU A 126 -18.03 6.19 -17.51
CA GLU A 126 -18.36 7.12 -18.60
C GLU A 126 -18.70 6.40 -19.92
N LEU A 127 -18.16 5.20 -20.12
CA LEU A 127 -18.54 4.30 -21.20
C LEU A 127 -19.92 3.65 -20.94
N SER A 128 -20.15 3.14 -19.73
CA SER A 128 -21.45 2.57 -19.34
C SER A 128 -22.59 3.57 -19.51
N ARG A 129 -22.40 4.82 -19.07
CA ARG A 129 -23.37 5.92 -19.23
C ARG A 129 -23.74 6.19 -20.70
N ARG A 130 -22.84 5.95 -21.65
CA ARG A 130 -23.10 6.13 -23.10
C ARG A 130 -23.82 4.94 -23.74
N ILE A 131 -23.61 3.76 -23.15
CA ILE A 131 -24.17 2.49 -23.61
C ILE A 131 -25.57 2.28 -23.03
N GLU A 132 -25.87 2.84 -21.85
CA GLU A 132 -27.18 2.85 -21.22
C GLU A 132 -28.27 3.13 -22.29
N ASP A 133 -29.19 2.17 -22.46
CA ASP A 133 -30.28 2.15 -23.44
C ASP A 133 -29.98 1.74 -24.90
N ARG A 134 -28.81 1.13 -25.20
CA ARG A 134 -28.50 0.63 -26.55
C ARG A 134 -28.30 -0.89 -26.64
N ALA A 135 -28.94 -1.51 -27.63
CA ALA A 135 -28.64 -2.89 -28.02
C ALA A 135 -27.34 -2.93 -28.85
N LEU A 136 -26.22 -3.25 -28.20
CA LEU A 136 -24.91 -3.33 -28.85
C LEU A 136 -24.70 -4.70 -29.53
N PRO A 137 -24.20 -4.73 -30.79
CA PRO A 137 -23.67 -5.95 -31.36
C PRO A 137 -22.47 -6.47 -30.56
N ALA A 138 -22.30 -7.80 -30.51
CA ALA A 138 -21.28 -8.45 -29.68
C ALA A 138 -19.85 -7.93 -29.95
N ALA A 139 -19.46 -7.75 -31.21
CA ALA A 139 -18.13 -7.26 -31.57
C ALA A 139 -17.88 -5.81 -31.09
N LEU A 140 -18.88 -4.94 -31.19
CA LEU A 140 -18.78 -3.56 -30.71
C LEU A 140 -18.73 -3.52 -29.18
N ASN A 141 -19.52 -4.34 -28.51
CA ASN A 141 -19.48 -4.45 -27.05
C ASN A 141 -18.13 -4.95 -26.53
N ASP A 142 -17.55 -5.98 -27.15
CA ASP A 142 -16.22 -6.49 -26.76
C ASP A 142 -15.12 -5.44 -26.99
N PHE A 143 -15.19 -4.74 -28.12
CA PHE A 143 -14.27 -3.65 -28.45
C PHE A 143 -14.35 -2.49 -27.45
N LEU A 144 -15.56 -2.02 -27.11
CA LEU A 144 -15.77 -0.93 -26.18
C LEU A 144 -15.34 -1.32 -24.75
N SER A 145 -15.78 -2.48 -24.27
CA SER A 145 -15.51 -2.93 -22.90
C SER A 145 -14.04 -3.26 -22.63
N ARG A 146 -13.28 -3.73 -23.64
CA ARG A 146 -11.86 -4.10 -23.49
C ARG A 146 -10.93 -3.00 -23.99
N SER A 147 -10.83 -2.85 -25.30
CA SER A 147 -9.82 -2.00 -25.94
C SER A 147 -10.09 -0.51 -25.73
N TRP A 148 -11.35 -0.10 -25.83
CA TRP A 148 -11.72 1.31 -25.65
C TRP A 148 -11.62 1.75 -24.19
N SER A 149 -12.14 0.93 -23.26
CA SER A 149 -11.99 1.15 -21.82
C SER A 149 -10.52 1.25 -21.40
N HIS A 150 -9.66 0.35 -21.92
CA HIS A 150 -8.22 0.42 -21.69
C HIS A 150 -7.62 1.74 -22.20
N HIS A 151 -7.92 2.12 -23.44
CA HIS A 151 -7.41 3.37 -24.01
C HIS A 151 -7.82 4.62 -23.23
N LEU A 152 -9.10 4.72 -22.88
CA LEU A 152 -9.61 5.80 -22.03
C LEU A 152 -8.89 5.81 -20.68
N SER A 153 -8.73 4.66 -20.02
CA SER A 153 -8.02 4.61 -18.73
C SER A 153 -6.57 5.08 -18.84
N MET A 154 -5.89 4.83 -19.96
CA MET A 154 -4.53 5.31 -20.22
C MET A 154 -4.47 6.82 -20.45
N ILE A 155 -5.44 7.39 -21.18
CA ILE A 155 -5.56 8.85 -21.36
C ILE A 155 -5.84 9.52 -20.01
N ALA A 156 -6.83 9.03 -19.25
CA ALA A 156 -7.16 9.57 -17.94
C ALA A 156 -5.97 9.53 -16.97
N LEU A 157 -5.15 8.48 -17.03
CA LEU A 157 -3.97 8.36 -16.19
C LEU A 157 -2.85 9.34 -16.59
N ARG A 158 -2.65 9.58 -17.89
CA ARG A 158 -1.56 10.41 -18.43
C ARG A 158 -1.90 11.90 -18.48
N GLU A 159 -3.10 12.24 -18.92
CA GLU A 159 -3.52 13.60 -19.24
C GLU A 159 -4.69 14.09 -18.36
N GLY A 160 -5.43 13.18 -17.74
CA GLY A 160 -6.58 13.49 -16.89
C GLY A 160 -7.94 13.39 -17.60
N PRO A 161 -9.03 13.31 -16.83
CA PRO A 161 -10.39 13.07 -17.33
C PRO A 161 -11.06 14.27 -18.03
N ASP A 162 -10.39 15.41 -18.15
CA ASP A 162 -10.90 16.60 -18.84
C ASP A 162 -9.97 17.05 -20.00
N SER A 163 -8.99 16.22 -20.37
CA SER A 163 -8.03 16.57 -21.40
C SER A 163 -8.68 16.67 -22.78
N ALA A 164 -8.04 17.42 -23.69
CA ALA A 164 -8.50 17.48 -25.08
C ALA A 164 -8.51 16.08 -25.73
N ALA A 165 -7.52 15.22 -25.42
CA ALA A 165 -7.47 13.85 -25.92
C ALA A 165 -8.59 12.99 -25.35
N TRP A 166 -8.94 13.15 -24.06
CA TRP A 166 -10.05 12.45 -23.43
C TRP A 166 -11.38 12.80 -24.12
N ASN A 167 -11.66 14.09 -24.28
CA ASN A 167 -12.87 14.57 -24.94
C ASN A 167 -12.94 14.15 -26.42
N ALA A 168 -11.81 14.18 -27.13
CA ALA A 168 -11.72 13.67 -28.50
C ALA A 168 -12.01 12.16 -28.58
N ALA A 169 -11.42 11.36 -27.68
CA ALA A 169 -11.68 9.92 -27.62
C ALA A 169 -13.15 9.61 -27.31
N LEU A 170 -13.78 10.36 -26.40
CA LEU A 170 -15.21 10.25 -26.15
C LEU A 170 -16.06 10.63 -27.37
N GLY A 171 -15.69 11.70 -28.10
CA GLY A 171 -16.38 12.10 -29.33
C GLY A 171 -16.32 11.06 -30.45
N VAL A 172 -15.20 10.33 -30.56
CA VAL A 172 -15.10 9.20 -31.51
C VAL A 172 -15.98 8.03 -31.05
N ALA A 173 -16.03 7.75 -29.74
CA ALA A 173 -16.95 6.74 -29.20
C ALA A 173 -18.41 7.09 -29.48
N ASP A 174 -18.79 8.35 -29.31
CA ASP A 174 -20.15 8.84 -29.60
C ASP A 174 -20.47 8.73 -31.10
N SER A 175 -19.50 9.05 -31.96
CA SER A 175 -19.62 8.88 -33.42
C SER A 175 -19.80 7.41 -33.82
N LEU A 176 -19.08 6.48 -33.18
CA LEU A 176 -19.24 5.04 -33.36
C LEU A 176 -20.63 4.56 -32.92
N LEU A 177 -21.08 5.01 -31.75
CA LEU A 177 -22.39 4.66 -31.21
C LEU A 177 -23.53 5.22 -32.07
N ASP A 178 -23.35 6.38 -32.70
CA ASP A 178 -24.32 6.98 -33.62
C ASP A 178 -24.47 6.23 -34.96
N LEU A 179 -23.57 5.28 -35.28
CA LEU A 179 -23.73 4.37 -36.43
C LEU A 179 -24.77 3.26 -36.19
N LEU A 180 -25.15 3.05 -34.93
CA LEU A 180 -26.19 2.08 -34.58
C LEU A 180 -27.56 2.58 -35.05
N PRO A 181 -28.41 1.70 -35.61
CA PRO A 181 -29.73 2.08 -36.06
C PRO A 181 -30.56 2.64 -34.90
N ARG A 182 -31.18 3.81 -35.11
CA ARG A 182 -32.16 4.43 -34.21
C ARG A 182 -33.48 4.59 -34.95
N GLU A 183 -34.60 4.45 -34.24
CA GLU A 183 -35.91 4.70 -34.81
C GLU A 183 -35.97 6.10 -35.43
N GLY A 184 -36.30 6.18 -36.72
CA GLY A 184 -36.52 7.44 -37.43
C GLY A 184 -35.30 8.17 -38.01
N ARG A 185 -34.07 7.60 -37.96
CA ARG A 185 -32.89 8.20 -38.64
C ARG A 185 -32.41 7.37 -39.84
N PRO A 186 -32.05 8.01 -40.98
CA PRO A 186 -31.37 7.32 -42.06
C PRO A 186 -30.03 6.79 -41.56
N THR A 187 -29.81 5.49 -41.67
CA THR A 187 -28.55 4.86 -41.29
C THR A 187 -27.48 5.18 -42.31
N ALA A 188 -26.43 5.90 -41.91
CA ALA A 188 -25.23 6.05 -42.72
C ALA A 188 -24.60 4.68 -43.03
N ASN A 189 -23.88 4.57 -44.15
CA ASN A 189 -23.12 3.37 -44.48
C ASN A 189 -22.02 3.16 -43.40
N ALA A 190 -22.14 2.09 -42.62
CA ALA A 190 -21.26 1.84 -41.48
C ALA A 190 -19.82 1.62 -41.93
N SER A 191 -19.63 0.94 -43.06
CA SER A 191 -18.32 0.71 -43.65
C SER A 191 -17.59 2.00 -44.03
N SER A 192 -18.26 2.95 -44.70
CA SER A 192 -17.61 4.22 -45.07
C SER A 192 -17.37 5.14 -43.88
N ALA A 193 -18.27 5.14 -42.89
CA ALA A 193 -18.08 5.92 -41.67
C ALA A 193 -16.92 5.38 -40.81
N LEU A 194 -16.80 4.06 -40.66
CA LEU A 194 -15.67 3.42 -39.97
C LEU A 194 -14.36 3.64 -40.71
N GLN A 195 -14.38 3.75 -42.04
CA GLN A 195 -13.19 4.08 -42.83
C GLN A 195 -12.70 5.51 -42.55
N ASN A 196 -13.61 6.47 -42.32
CA ASN A 196 -13.25 7.82 -41.90
C ASN A 196 -12.75 7.89 -40.44
N LEU A 197 -13.21 6.97 -39.58
CA LEU A 197 -12.79 6.85 -38.18
C LEU A 197 -11.62 5.88 -37.98
N ARG A 198 -11.01 5.38 -39.06
CA ARG A 198 -10.02 4.32 -39.03
C ARG A 198 -8.79 4.68 -38.20
N GLU A 199 -8.21 5.85 -38.45
CA GLU A 199 -6.97 6.29 -37.79
C GLU A 199 -7.15 6.45 -36.26
N PRO A 200 -8.22 7.10 -35.75
CA PRO A 200 -8.55 7.07 -34.32
C PRO A 200 -8.75 5.67 -33.73
N ILE A 201 -9.44 4.76 -34.44
CA ILE A 201 -9.71 3.39 -33.96
C ILE A 201 -8.43 2.55 -33.93
N GLU A 202 -7.55 2.70 -34.93
CA GLU A 202 -6.25 2.04 -34.96
C GLU A 202 -5.34 2.54 -33.83
N SER A 203 -5.39 3.82 -33.48
CA SER A 203 -4.68 4.37 -32.31
C SER A 203 -5.16 3.73 -30.99
N VAL A 204 -6.47 3.54 -30.83
CA VAL A 204 -7.06 2.86 -29.68
C VAL A 204 -6.62 1.39 -29.60
N LEU A 205 -6.69 0.68 -30.72
CA LEU A 205 -6.26 -0.72 -30.81
C LEU A 205 -4.75 -0.87 -30.52
N ALA A 206 -3.93 0.05 -31.04
CA ALA A 206 -2.50 0.07 -30.79
C ALA A 206 -2.18 0.25 -29.30
N SER A 207 -2.96 1.06 -28.57
CA SER A 207 -2.79 1.21 -27.13
C SER A 207 -3.08 -0.08 -26.34
N SER A 208 -3.87 -0.99 -26.91
CA SER A 208 -4.16 -2.32 -26.36
C SER A 208 -3.23 -3.42 -26.91
N GLY A 209 -2.20 -3.04 -27.69
CA GLY A 209 -1.25 -3.98 -28.31
C GLY A 209 -1.75 -4.65 -29.59
N ILE A 210 -2.91 -4.25 -30.13
CA ILE A 210 -3.48 -4.78 -31.36
C ILE A 210 -3.04 -3.88 -32.53
N THR A 211 -2.14 -4.36 -33.38
CA THR A 211 -1.60 -3.59 -34.51
C THR A 211 -1.66 -4.37 -35.82
N GLY A 212 -1.55 -3.66 -36.95
CA GLY A 212 -1.49 -4.27 -38.28
C GLY A 212 -2.76 -5.01 -38.69
N GLU A 213 -2.61 -6.25 -39.15
CA GLU A 213 -3.71 -7.03 -39.74
C GLU A 213 -4.83 -7.34 -38.74
N SER A 214 -4.49 -7.61 -37.47
CA SER A 214 -5.47 -7.85 -36.40
C SER A 214 -6.33 -6.62 -36.10
N ALA A 215 -5.76 -5.41 -36.21
CA ALA A 215 -6.53 -4.18 -36.07
C ALA A 215 -7.54 -4.02 -37.22
N GLY A 216 -7.09 -4.30 -38.45
CA GLY A 216 -7.96 -4.31 -39.63
C GLY A 216 -9.09 -5.35 -39.57
N GLU A 217 -8.82 -6.55 -39.04
CA GLU A 217 -9.85 -7.57 -38.77
C GLU A 217 -10.88 -7.11 -37.75
N THR A 218 -10.43 -6.48 -36.65
CA THR A 218 -11.33 -5.96 -35.60
C THR A 218 -12.26 -4.88 -36.17
N ILE A 219 -11.72 -3.95 -36.96
CA ILE A 219 -12.52 -2.90 -37.62
C ILE A 219 -13.54 -3.50 -38.59
N ARG A 220 -13.15 -4.50 -39.40
CA ARG A 220 -14.07 -5.21 -40.31
C ARG A 220 -15.16 -5.97 -39.55
N SER A 221 -14.81 -6.61 -38.43
CA SER A 221 -15.77 -7.33 -37.58
C SER A 221 -16.80 -6.39 -36.95
N ILE A 222 -16.37 -5.21 -36.51
CA ILE A 222 -17.26 -4.15 -36.02
C ILE A 222 -18.20 -3.70 -37.14
N ALA A 223 -17.67 -3.41 -38.34
CA ALA A 223 -18.48 -2.99 -39.50
C ALA A 223 -19.55 -4.03 -39.85
N ALA A 224 -19.15 -5.30 -39.99
CA ALA A 224 -20.05 -6.40 -40.31
C ALA A 224 -21.12 -6.62 -39.23
N SER A 225 -20.76 -6.45 -37.96
CA SER A 225 -21.71 -6.59 -36.84
C SER A 225 -22.71 -5.45 -36.75
N ILE A 226 -22.36 -4.23 -37.19
CA ILE A 226 -23.31 -3.11 -37.28
C ILE A 226 -24.25 -3.30 -38.48
N GLU A 227 -23.75 -3.83 -39.60
CA GLU A 227 -24.54 -4.10 -40.81
C GLU A 227 -25.51 -5.28 -40.62
N SER A 228 -25.14 -6.32 -39.86
CA SER A 228 -26.02 -7.46 -39.57
C SER A 228 -27.27 -7.09 -38.74
N ILE A 229 -27.20 -6.02 -37.94
CA ILE A 229 -28.38 -5.47 -37.25
C ILE A 229 -29.32 -4.77 -38.24
N LYS A 230 -28.79 -4.17 -39.32
CA LYS A 230 -29.59 -3.47 -40.34
C LYS A 230 -30.35 -4.43 -41.25
N HIS A 231 -29.82 -5.63 -41.49
CA HIS A 231 -30.44 -6.67 -42.31
C HIS A 231 -30.45 -8.00 -41.56
N PRO A 232 -31.55 -8.36 -40.86
CA PRO A 232 -31.64 -9.66 -40.21
C PRO A 232 -31.76 -10.75 -41.28
N LEU A 233 -30.64 -11.38 -41.64
CA LEU A 233 -30.68 -12.66 -42.33
C LEU A 233 -31.24 -13.73 -41.38
N PRO A 234 -31.89 -14.79 -41.90
CA PRO A 234 -32.39 -15.89 -41.08
C PRO A 234 -31.24 -16.49 -40.28
N ALA A 235 -31.40 -16.55 -38.97
CA ALA A 235 -30.41 -17.04 -38.04
C ALA A 235 -29.96 -18.47 -38.38
N GLN A 236 -28.69 -18.65 -38.73
CA GLN A 236 -27.97 -19.86 -38.37
C GLN A 236 -27.42 -19.65 -36.97
N SER A 237 -28.11 -20.25 -36.02
CA SER A 237 -27.72 -20.35 -34.63
C SER A 237 -26.50 -21.27 -34.50
N ASP A 238 -25.31 -20.75 -34.74
CA ASP A 238 -24.10 -21.30 -34.14
C ASP A 238 -23.78 -20.47 -32.91
N LYS A 239 -24.07 -21.05 -31.75
CA LYS A 239 -23.64 -20.53 -30.45
C LYS A 239 -22.11 -20.72 -30.35
N PRO A 240 -21.29 -19.65 -30.24
CA PRO A 240 -19.97 -19.81 -29.67
C PRO A 240 -20.13 -19.86 -28.16
N LYS A 241 -19.62 -20.94 -27.60
CA LYS A 241 -19.50 -21.22 -26.17
C LYS A 241 -18.85 -20.01 -25.47
N VAL A 242 -19.53 -19.48 -24.47
CA VAL A 242 -18.98 -18.48 -23.53
C VAL A 242 -17.73 -19.09 -22.90
N VAL A 243 -16.56 -18.62 -23.30
CA VAL A 243 -15.34 -18.81 -22.52
C VAL A 243 -15.12 -17.50 -21.79
N SER A 244 -15.55 -17.50 -20.54
CA SER A 244 -15.17 -16.48 -19.56
C SER A 244 -13.64 -16.51 -19.43
N ALA A 245 -12.97 -15.58 -20.09
CA ALA A 245 -11.57 -15.32 -19.85
C ALA A 245 -11.47 -14.58 -18.52
N THR A 246 -11.37 -15.34 -17.43
CA THR A 246 -10.94 -14.85 -16.13
C THR A 246 -9.54 -14.28 -16.31
N THR A 247 -9.43 -12.96 -16.37
CA THR A 247 -8.17 -12.28 -16.11
C THR A 247 -7.78 -12.62 -14.69
N ALA A 248 -6.80 -13.52 -14.55
CA ALA A 248 -6.16 -13.81 -13.28
C ALA A 248 -5.41 -12.55 -12.85
N ASP A 249 -6.10 -11.70 -12.09
CA ASP A 249 -5.43 -10.69 -11.28
C ASP A 249 -4.48 -11.39 -10.32
N VAL A 250 -3.21 -11.07 -10.47
CA VAL A 250 -2.16 -11.44 -9.54
C VAL A 250 -2.50 -10.77 -8.21
N LYS A 251 -3.05 -11.56 -7.28
CA LYS A 251 -3.35 -11.16 -5.91
C LYS A 251 -2.09 -10.61 -5.22
N PRO A 252 -2.16 -9.47 -4.53
CA PRO A 252 -1.17 -9.17 -3.49
C PRO A 252 -1.33 -10.16 -2.32
N ALA A 253 -0.20 -10.58 -1.76
CA ALA A 253 -0.14 -11.33 -0.51
C ALA A 253 -0.73 -10.46 0.62
N LEU A 254 -1.67 -11.03 1.37
CA LEU A 254 -2.60 -10.44 2.36
C LEU A 254 -3.90 -9.87 1.73
N SER A 255 -4.91 -10.74 1.67
CA SER A 255 -6.30 -10.39 1.37
C SER A 255 -6.99 -9.87 2.63
N ILE A 256 -7.39 -8.60 2.61
CA ILE A 256 -8.48 -8.14 3.47
C ILE A 256 -9.75 -8.76 2.89
N VAL A 257 -10.52 -9.41 3.75
CA VAL A 257 -11.79 -10.08 3.44
C VAL A 257 -12.69 -9.08 2.70
N SER A 258 -13.00 -9.39 1.44
CA SER A 258 -13.74 -8.55 0.49
C SER A 258 -15.26 -8.46 0.76
N ASP A 259 -15.73 -8.52 2.00
CA ASP A 259 -17.15 -8.39 2.32
C ASP A 259 -17.42 -7.05 3.03
N LYS A 260 -17.55 -5.98 2.24
CA LYS A 260 -17.92 -4.64 2.70
C LYS A 260 -19.34 -4.55 3.29
N GLU A 261 -20.17 -5.60 3.20
CA GLU A 261 -21.58 -5.53 3.58
C GLU A 261 -21.87 -5.90 5.05
N ARG A 262 -20.90 -6.37 5.84
CA ARG A 262 -21.09 -6.68 7.28
C ARG A 262 -19.85 -6.45 8.14
N LEU A 263 -19.23 -5.27 8.07
CA LEU A 263 -18.24 -4.88 9.07
C LEU A 263 -18.97 -4.42 10.34
N VAL A 264 -18.84 -5.19 11.41
CA VAL A 264 -19.31 -4.80 12.74
C VAL A 264 -18.18 -4.04 13.42
N TYR A 265 -18.35 -2.75 13.64
CA TYR A 265 -17.40 -1.88 14.34
C TYR A 265 -18.13 -1.01 15.37
N ASP A 266 -17.38 -0.37 16.25
CA ASP A 266 -17.91 0.58 17.22
C ASP A 266 -17.69 2.01 16.70
N ASP A 267 -18.76 2.80 16.60
CA ASP A 267 -18.71 4.17 16.06
C ASP A 267 -17.82 5.11 16.89
N GLU A 268 -17.64 4.80 18.19
CA GLU A 268 -16.79 5.57 19.11
C GLU A 268 -15.30 5.52 18.75
N ASP A 269 -14.86 4.52 17.98
CA ASP A 269 -13.47 4.34 17.58
C ASP A 269 -13.09 5.09 16.30
N LEU A 270 -14.09 5.46 15.48
CA LEU A 270 -13.88 6.14 14.20
C LEU A 270 -13.17 7.50 14.35
N PRO A 271 -13.53 8.38 15.30
CA PRO A 271 -12.85 9.67 15.48
C PRO A 271 -11.38 9.49 15.85
N LEU A 272 -11.07 8.52 16.71
CA LEU A 272 -9.71 8.23 17.16
C LEU A 272 -8.83 7.74 16.00
N LEU A 273 -9.36 6.83 15.19
CA LEU A 273 -8.64 6.30 14.03
C LEU A 273 -8.48 7.33 12.90
N ARG A 274 -9.41 8.28 12.79
CA ARG A 274 -9.35 9.36 11.80
C ARG A 274 -8.28 10.41 12.12
N ASP A 275 -7.99 10.63 13.40
CA ASP A 275 -6.94 11.58 13.85
C ASP A 275 -5.53 10.97 13.86
N LEU A 276 -5.38 9.70 13.43
CA LEU A 276 -4.07 9.06 13.33
C LEU A 276 -3.18 9.80 12.34
N LYS A 277 -2.03 10.27 12.84
CA LYS A 277 -1.02 10.95 12.03
C LYS A 277 -0.08 9.95 11.37
N ILE A 278 0.38 10.29 10.17
CA ILE A 278 1.44 9.55 9.48
C ILE A 278 2.66 9.46 10.40
N GLY A 279 3.24 8.26 10.52
CA GLY A 279 4.36 7.94 11.39
C GLY A 279 3.99 7.27 12.71
N VAL A 280 2.72 7.22 13.08
CA VAL A 280 2.26 6.51 14.28
C VAL A 280 2.47 5.00 14.11
N TRP A 281 2.98 4.37 15.17
CA TRP A 281 3.11 2.92 15.28
C TRP A 281 1.93 2.35 16.06
N LEU A 282 1.38 1.25 15.56
CA LEU A 282 0.36 0.45 16.20
C LEU A 282 0.71 -1.03 16.02
N ASP A 283 0.13 -1.90 16.84
CA ASP A 283 0.36 -3.32 16.74
C ASP A 283 -0.84 -3.99 16.04
N LEU A 284 -0.58 -4.69 14.93
CA LEU A 284 -1.59 -5.41 14.13
C LEU A 284 -1.41 -6.91 14.26
N ALA A 285 -2.51 -7.65 14.38
CA ALA A 285 -2.46 -9.10 14.31
C ALA A 285 -2.15 -9.56 12.88
N GLY A 286 -1.11 -10.39 12.73
CA GLY A 286 -0.78 -11.08 11.48
C GLY A 286 -1.61 -12.36 11.27
N GLU A 287 -1.33 -13.08 10.18
CA GLU A 287 -1.96 -14.39 9.90
C GLU A 287 -1.67 -15.44 11.00
N ASP A 288 -0.58 -15.24 11.74
CA ASP A 288 -0.17 -16.06 12.88
C ASP A 288 -0.89 -15.70 14.20
N GLN A 289 -1.89 -14.80 14.15
CA GLN A 289 -2.58 -14.21 15.31
C GLN A 289 -1.65 -13.49 16.30
N LYS A 290 -0.37 -13.29 15.94
CA LYS A 290 0.55 -12.52 16.77
C LYS A 290 0.46 -11.06 16.40
N LEU A 291 0.63 -10.22 17.40
CA LEU A 291 0.76 -8.79 17.20
C LEU A 291 2.15 -8.47 16.62
N HIS A 292 2.13 -7.69 15.54
CA HIS A 292 3.31 -7.20 14.84
C HIS A 292 3.23 -5.68 14.70
N PRO A 293 4.35 -4.97 14.94
CA PRO A 293 4.38 -3.52 14.86
C PRO A 293 4.22 -3.05 13.41
N ALA A 294 3.33 -2.10 13.24
CA ALA A 294 2.92 -1.53 11.97
C ALA A 294 2.93 -0.01 12.06
N LYS A 295 3.61 0.63 11.12
CA LYS A 295 3.68 2.09 11.04
C LYS A 295 2.71 2.59 9.97
N LEU A 296 1.90 3.59 10.28
CA LEU A 296 1.11 4.31 9.28
C LEU A 296 2.06 5.10 8.38
N SER A 297 2.27 4.66 7.15
CA SER A 297 3.20 5.31 6.22
C SER A 297 2.53 6.30 5.29
N TRP A 298 1.24 6.08 4.98
CA TRP A 298 0.54 6.89 4.00
C TRP A 298 -0.98 6.81 4.15
N VAL A 299 -1.66 7.89 3.77
CA VAL A 299 -3.12 7.96 3.66
C VAL A 299 -3.46 8.36 2.23
N SER A 300 -4.28 7.55 1.57
CA SER A 300 -4.70 7.80 0.20
C SER A 300 -5.60 9.03 0.12
N PRO A 301 -5.29 10.03 -0.72
CA PRO A 301 -6.20 11.15 -0.96
C PRO A 301 -7.39 10.76 -1.87
N ILE A 302 -7.33 9.61 -2.54
CA ILE A 302 -8.34 9.15 -3.50
C ILE A 302 -9.36 8.25 -2.79
N SER A 303 -8.87 7.23 -2.08
CA SER A 303 -9.69 6.19 -1.47
C SER A 303 -9.88 6.37 0.04
N SER A 304 -9.18 7.34 0.66
CA SER A 304 -9.10 7.50 2.12
C SER A 304 -8.58 6.25 2.86
N ARG A 305 -7.98 5.29 2.16
CA ARG A 305 -7.38 4.09 2.74
C ARG A 305 -6.02 4.42 3.35
N LEU A 306 -5.70 3.74 4.44
CA LEU A 306 -4.46 3.88 5.20
C LEU A 306 -3.51 2.73 4.84
N MET A 307 -2.27 3.05 4.51
CA MET A 307 -1.20 2.06 4.30
C MET A 307 -0.36 1.90 5.56
N PHE A 308 -0.13 0.65 5.94
CA PHE A 308 0.79 0.27 6.99
C PHE A 308 1.99 -0.51 6.45
N VAL A 309 3.15 -0.21 7.02
CA VAL A 309 4.43 -0.88 6.73
C VAL A 309 4.98 -1.53 8.01
N ASN A 310 5.73 -2.61 7.83
CA ASN A 310 6.50 -3.20 8.93
C ASN A 310 7.81 -2.44 9.18
N ARG A 311 8.60 -2.92 10.13
CA ARG A 311 9.92 -2.38 10.49
C ARG A 311 10.97 -2.38 9.40
N ARG A 312 10.73 -3.10 8.29
CA ARG A 312 11.60 -3.09 7.10
C ARG A 312 11.14 -2.08 6.05
N GLY A 313 10.07 -1.33 6.31
CA GLY A 313 9.43 -0.45 5.35
C GLY A 313 8.63 -1.18 4.27
N VAL A 314 8.41 -2.49 4.45
CA VAL A 314 7.62 -3.31 3.52
C VAL A 314 6.14 -3.18 3.88
N ARG A 315 5.31 -2.93 2.88
CA ARG A 315 3.84 -2.86 3.02
C ARG A 315 3.29 -4.18 3.59
N ILE A 316 2.46 -4.06 4.62
CA ILE A 316 1.78 -5.19 5.27
C ILE A 316 0.26 -5.08 5.22
N LEU A 317 -0.30 -3.87 5.18
CA LEU A 317 -1.76 -3.69 5.17
C LEU A 317 -2.13 -2.40 4.43
N VAL A 318 -3.27 -2.42 3.73
CA VAL A 318 -3.92 -1.22 3.21
C VAL A 318 -5.40 -1.32 3.55
N ALA A 319 -5.88 -0.57 4.53
CA ALA A 319 -7.22 -0.71 5.09
C ALA A 319 -8.01 0.61 5.10
N SER A 320 -9.34 0.55 5.03
CA SER A 320 -10.20 1.70 5.33
C SER A 320 -10.29 1.95 6.84
N ILE A 321 -10.79 3.12 7.24
CA ILE A 321 -11.03 3.44 8.66
C ILE A 321 -12.03 2.45 9.28
N GLU A 322 -13.06 2.06 8.54
CA GLU A 322 -14.08 1.09 8.97
C GLU A 322 -13.47 -0.31 9.17
N GLU A 323 -12.61 -0.75 8.24
CA GLU A 323 -11.87 -2.01 8.36
C GLU A 323 -10.95 -1.99 9.59
N LEU A 324 -10.27 -0.88 9.87
CA LEU A 324 -9.44 -0.72 11.08
C LEU A 324 -10.27 -0.72 12.37
N ALA A 325 -11.43 -0.08 12.38
CA ALA A 325 -12.34 -0.07 13.52
C ALA A 325 -12.86 -1.48 13.82
N ALA A 326 -13.21 -2.24 12.77
CA ALA A 326 -13.57 -3.65 12.90
C ALA A 326 -12.40 -4.48 13.45
N MET A 327 -11.17 -4.25 12.98
CA MET A 327 -9.98 -4.93 13.52
C MET A 327 -9.74 -4.60 15.00
N LYS A 328 -9.93 -3.35 15.42
CA LYS A 328 -9.81 -2.92 16.81
C LYS A 328 -10.84 -3.64 17.71
N LYS A 329 -12.09 -3.70 17.26
CA LYS A 329 -13.17 -4.41 17.97
C LYS A 329 -12.89 -5.91 18.12
N LEU A 330 -12.27 -6.52 17.11
CA LEU A 330 -11.86 -7.93 17.14
C LEU A 330 -10.59 -8.19 17.99
N GLY A 331 -9.99 -7.16 18.59
CA GLY A 331 -8.75 -7.27 19.36
C GLY A 331 -7.49 -7.44 18.49
N ASN A 332 -7.62 -7.24 17.18
CA ASN A 332 -6.53 -7.40 16.20
C ASN A 332 -5.73 -6.10 15.97
N LEU A 333 -6.04 -5.03 16.69
CA LEU A 333 -5.34 -3.74 16.63
C LEU A 333 -5.18 -3.16 18.04
N VAL A 334 -3.95 -2.79 18.40
CA VAL A 334 -3.62 -2.12 19.66
C VAL A 334 -2.79 -0.86 19.38
N LEU A 335 -3.17 0.27 19.99
CA LEU A 335 -2.42 1.52 19.89
C LEU A 335 -1.21 1.49 20.84
N ARG A 336 -0.06 1.96 20.36
CA ARG A 336 1.19 1.92 21.12
C ARG A 336 1.55 3.28 21.70
N GLU A 337 1.77 3.35 23.01
CA GLU A 337 2.38 4.52 23.67
C GLU A 337 3.90 4.47 23.53
N GLN A 338 4.54 5.58 23.14
CA GLN A 338 5.99 5.67 23.01
C GLN A 338 6.59 6.46 24.19
N GLU A 339 7.28 5.76 25.09
CA GLU A 339 8.15 6.36 26.12
C GLU A 339 9.54 5.72 26.08
N HIS A 340 10.59 6.48 26.47
CA HIS A 340 11.96 5.98 26.47
C HIS A 340 12.21 4.96 27.60
N VAL A 341 12.95 3.89 27.29
CA VAL A 341 13.17 2.73 28.18
C VAL A 341 13.85 3.11 29.51
N PHE A 342 14.84 4.02 29.50
CA PHE A 342 15.49 4.46 30.73
C PHE A 342 14.51 5.20 31.65
N ASP A 343 13.69 6.09 31.09
CA ASP A 343 12.73 6.90 31.85
C ASP A 343 11.58 6.03 32.40
N GLN A 344 11.13 5.03 31.63
CA GLN A 344 10.18 4.02 32.09
C GLN A 344 10.73 3.19 33.26
N ALA A 345 12.00 2.75 33.17
CA ALA A 345 12.63 1.97 34.22
C ALA A 345 12.77 2.80 35.52
N MET A 346 13.20 4.06 35.41
CA MET A 346 13.30 4.95 36.56
C MET A 346 11.94 5.29 37.19
N HIS A 347 10.91 5.54 36.39
CA HIS A 347 9.55 5.78 36.91
C HIS A 347 9.02 4.56 37.67
N ARG A 348 9.24 3.33 37.16
CA ARG A 348 8.84 2.10 37.86
C ARG A 348 9.59 1.92 39.18
N VAL A 349 10.89 2.23 39.22
CA VAL A 349 11.69 2.13 40.45
C VAL A 349 11.28 3.22 41.45
N MET A 350 11.08 4.47 41.02
CA MET A 350 10.60 5.54 41.90
C MET A 350 9.19 5.24 42.44
N GLY A 351 8.28 4.73 41.61
CA GLY A 351 6.95 4.32 42.05
C GLY A 351 6.99 3.19 43.08
N ARG A 352 7.89 2.22 42.94
CA ARG A 352 8.11 1.17 43.96
C ARG A 352 8.67 1.74 45.26
N LEU A 353 9.66 2.63 45.19
CA LEU A 353 10.26 3.26 46.37
C LEU A 353 9.27 4.18 47.10
N GLN A 354 8.37 4.86 46.39
CA GLN A 354 7.30 5.66 47.01
C GLN A 354 6.23 4.78 47.67
N ASN A 355 5.93 3.61 47.09
CA ASN A 355 4.98 2.65 47.67
C ASN A 355 5.57 1.83 48.82
N ASP A 356 6.89 1.62 48.88
CA ASP A 356 7.56 0.91 49.99
C ASP A 356 7.87 1.82 51.19
N VAL A 357 7.75 3.14 51.03
CA VAL A 357 7.99 4.15 52.09
C VAL A 357 6.68 4.71 52.68
N ALA A 358 5.53 4.37 52.09
CA ALA A 358 4.19 4.60 52.62
C ALA A 358 3.68 3.37 53.36
#